data_AF-A0A9X8VJX3-F1
#
_entry.id   AF-A0A9X8VJX3-F1
#
_cell.length_a   1.000
_cell.length_b   1.000
_cell.length_c   1.000
_cell.angle_alpha   90.00
_cell.angle_beta   90.00
_cell.angle_gamma   90.00
#
_symmetry.space_group_name_H-M   'P 1'
#
loop_
_entity.id
_entity.type
_entity.pdbx_description
1 polymer ?
#
loop_
_entity_poly.entity_id
_entity_poly.type
_entity_poly.pdbx_seq_one_letter_code
_entity_poly.pdbx_strand_id
1 'polypeptide(L)' 'FATVNLSRHLGHKAENALQAANRKFERRFRQVEAIVQQRGLRLEDATLEQMEDAWQQVKRQES' A
#
# COMPACT_ATOMS: atom_id res chain seq x y z
N PHE A 1 3.78 9.51 -2.86
CA PHE A 1 3.10 10.29 -3.93
C PHE A 1 1.58 10.09 -4.02
N ALA A 2 1.01 8.92 -3.70
CA ALA A 2 -0.43 8.68 -3.85
C ALA A 2 -1.37 9.45 -2.89
N THR A 3 -0.91 9.82 -1.68
CA THR A 3 -1.74 10.41 -0.62
C THR A 3 -1.88 11.95 -0.71
N VAL A 4 -0.97 12.65 -1.38
CA VAL A 4 -0.96 14.13 -1.41
C VAL A 4 -1.91 14.71 -2.45
N ASN A 5 -2.20 13.98 -3.53
CA ASN A 5 -3.01 14.50 -4.64
C ASN A 5 -4.53 14.35 -4.47
N LEU A 6 -5.00 13.43 -3.63
CA LEU A 6 -6.44 13.15 -3.50
C LEU A 6 -7.15 14.02 -2.45
N SER A 7 -6.41 14.48 -1.43
CA SER A 7 -6.96 15.21 -0.28
C SER A 7 -7.43 16.63 -0.60
N ARG A 8 -7.12 17.17 -1.80
CA ARG A 8 -7.31 18.58 -2.11
C ARG A 8 -8.72 18.93 -2.66
N HIS A 9 -9.64 17.98 -2.86
CA HIS A 9 -10.82 18.25 -3.70
C HIS A 9 -12.26 18.06 -3.14
N LEU A 10 -12.60 17.32 -2.07
CA LEU A 10 -14.03 17.09 -1.75
C LEU A 10 -14.39 16.96 -0.25
N GLY A 11 -14.78 18.04 0.42
CA GLY A 11 -14.88 18.16 1.90
C GLY A 11 -15.68 17.13 2.72
N HIS A 12 -16.54 16.26 2.16
CA HIS A 12 -17.20 15.18 2.92
C HIS A 12 -17.14 13.80 2.25
N LYS A 13 -17.21 13.73 0.91
CA LYS A 13 -16.97 12.47 0.17
C LYS A 13 -15.49 12.11 0.11
N ALA A 14 -14.58 13.08 0.16
CA ALA A 14 -13.14 12.80 0.21
C ALA A 14 -12.75 12.16 1.52
N GLU A 15 -13.38 12.46 2.65
CA GLU A 15 -12.98 11.83 3.92
C GLU A 15 -13.29 10.32 3.89
N ASN A 16 -14.51 9.94 3.51
CA ASN A 16 -14.88 8.54 3.36
C ASN A 16 -14.05 7.83 2.27
N ALA A 17 -13.81 8.50 1.12
CA ALA A 17 -12.97 7.96 0.07
C ALA A 17 -11.51 7.82 0.49
N LEU A 18 -10.98 8.78 1.25
CA LEU A 18 -9.62 8.79 1.80
C LEU A 18 -9.48 7.70 2.85
N GLN A 19 -10.44 7.54 3.75
CA GLN A 19 -10.45 6.45 4.72
C GLN A 19 -10.51 5.08 4.02
N ALA A 20 -11.34 4.92 3.00
CA ALA A 20 -11.39 3.69 2.22
C ALA A 20 -10.07 3.42 1.48
N ALA A 21 -9.47 4.45 0.88
CA ALA A 21 -8.16 4.36 0.23
C ALA A 21 -7.04 4.02 1.23
N ASN A 22 -7.05 4.63 2.41
CA ASN A 22 -6.09 4.37 3.49
C ASN A 22 -6.23 2.93 4.00
N ARG A 23 -7.46 2.45 4.24
CA ARG A 23 -7.69 1.03 4.62
C ARG A 23 -7.20 0.06 3.56
N LYS A 24 -7.42 0.37 2.28
CA LYS A 24 -6.92 -0.44 1.15
C LYS A 24 -5.39 -0.43 1.09
N PHE A 25 -4.77 0.73 1.30
CA PHE A 25 -3.32 0.86 1.35
C PHE A 25 -2.73 0.06 2.53
N GLU A 26 -3.27 0.23 3.73
CA GLU A 26 -2.83 -0.46 4.95
C GLU A 26 -2.92 -1.98 4.80
N ARG A 27 -4.03 -2.48 4.26
CA ARG A 27 -4.21 -3.91 4.00
C ARG A 27 -3.16 -4.45 3.03
N ARG A 28 -2.88 -3.73 1.95
CA ARG A 28 -1.86 -4.11 0.97
C ARG A 28 -0.46 -4.04 1.56
N PHE A 29 -0.17 -3.01 2.34
CA PHE A 29 1.13 -2.82 2.96
C PHE A 29 1.45 -3.94 3.95
N ARG A 30 0.48 -4.37 4.76
CA ARG A 30 0.63 -5.54 5.64
C ARG A 30 0.93 -6.84 4.86
N GLN A 31 0.33 -7.02 3.69
CA GLN A 31 0.64 -8.17 2.84
C GLN A 31 2.03 -8.07 2.21
N VAL A 32 2.46 -6.88 1.81
CA VAL A 32 3.84 -6.66 1.34
C VAL A 32 4.84 -6.99 2.44
N GLU A 33 4.61 -6.52 3.66
CA GLU A 33 5.44 -6.84 4.82
C GLU A 33 5.53 -8.35 5.05
N ALA A 34 4.40 -9.07 4.97
CA ALA A 34 4.38 -10.52 5.09
C ALA A 34 5.19 -11.22 3.98
N ILE A 35 5.08 -10.76 2.72
CA ILE A 35 5.85 -11.32 1.60
C ILE A 35 7.35 -11.08 1.78
N VAL A 36 7.73 -9.88 2.20
CA VAL A 36 9.14 -9.52 2.42
C VAL A 36 9.73 -10.34 3.59
N GLN A 37 8.97 -10.49 4.68
CA GLN A 37 9.35 -11.37 5.80
C GLN A 37 9.47 -12.84 5.38
N GLN A 38 8.57 -13.35 4.53
CA GLN A 38 8.66 -14.70 3.98
C GLN A 38 9.91 -14.92 3.12
N ARG A 39 10.43 -13.86 2.49
CA ARG A 39 11.71 -13.88 1.76
C ARG A 39 12.93 -13.77 2.69
N GLY A 40 12.72 -13.75 4.02
CA GLY A 40 13.77 -13.66 5.02
C GLY A 40 14.38 -12.26 5.15
N LEU A 41 13.72 -11.24 4.60
CA LEU A 41 14.16 -9.86 4.61
C LEU A 41 13.32 -9.04 5.59
N ARG A 42 13.93 -8.03 6.21
CA ARG A 42 13.17 -6.97 6.90
C ARG A 42 12.78 -5.91 5.88
N LEU A 43 11.64 -5.24 6.09
CA LEU A 43 11.16 -4.22 5.17
C LEU A 43 12.15 -3.06 4.99
N GLU A 44 12.86 -2.71 6.06
CA GLU A 44 13.91 -1.70 6.10
C GLU A 44 15.20 -2.11 5.35
N ASP A 45 15.42 -3.41 5.16
CA ASP A 45 16.56 -3.94 4.41
C ASP A 45 16.18 -4.29 2.96
N ALA A 46 14.89 -4.21 2.61
CA ALA A 46 14.40 -4.51 1.28
C ALA A 46 14.69 -3.35 0.33
N THR A 47 15.14 -3.67 -0.89
CA THR A 47 15.32 -2.66 -1.92
C THR A 47 13.97 -2.15 -2.44
N LEU A 48 13.98 -0.95 -3.03
CA LEU A 48 12.78 -0.37 -3.65
C LEU A 48 12.15 -1.33 -4.69
N GLU A 49 12.98 -2.04 -5.46
CA GLU A 49 12.52 -3.03 -6.44
C GLU A 49 11.86 -4.24 -5.79
N GLN A 50 12.40 -4.74 -4.68
CA GLN A 50 11.81 -5.86 -3.94
C GLN A 50 10.46 -5.47 -3.32
N MET A 51 10.36 -4.25 -2.79
CA MET A 51 9.10 -3.71 -2.27
C MET A 51 8.07 -3.52 -3.39
N GLU A 52 8.48 -3.01 -4.56
CA GLU A 52 7.60 -2.82 -5.71
C GLU A 52 7.11 -4.17 -6.28
N ASP A 53 7.97 -5.17 -6.39
CA ASP A 53 7.58 -6.52 -6.83
C ASP A 53 6.53 -7.13 -5.89
N ALA A 54 6.78 -7.08 -4.58
CA ALA A 54 5.83 -7.54 -3.57
C ALA A 54 4.52 -6.76 -3.64
N TRP A 55 4.57 -5.44 -3.85
CA TRP A 55 3.39 -4.59 -4.00
C TRP A 55 2.56 -4.94 -5.24
N GLN A 56 3.21 -5.20 -6.37
CA GLN A 56 2.51 -5.64 -7.58
C GLN A 56 1.90 -7.03 -7.42
N GLN A 57 2.59 -7.95 -6.72
CA GLN A 57 2.04 -9.26 -6.37
C GLN A 57 0.77 -9.13 -5.53
N VAL A 58 0.80 -8.32 -4.48
CA VAL A 58 -0.36 -8.02 -3.64
C VAL A 58 -1.51 -7.42 -4.45
N LYS A 59 -1.24 -6.43 -5.30
CA LYS A 59 -2.28 -5.81 -6.15
C LYS A 59 -2.98 -6.82 -7.05
N ARG A 60 -2.26 -7.80 -7.60
CA ARG A 60 -2.83 -8.86 -8.45
C ARG A 60 -3.69 -9.85 -7.66
N GLN A 61 -3.33 -10.15 -6.41
CA GLN A 61 -4.11 -11.06 -5.55
C GLN A 61 -5.38 -10.42 -4.98
N GLU A 62 -5.39 -9.10 -4.83
CA GLU A 62 -6.49 -8.32 -4.26
C GLU A 62 -7.44 -7.69 -5.29
N SER A 63 -7.35 -8.12 -6.56
CA SER A 63 -8.16 -7.57 -7.68
C SER A 63 -9.58 -8.11 -7.71
#